data_AF-A0A4R1Y8Q1-F1
#
_entry.id   AF-A0A4R1Y8Q1-F1
#
_cell.length_a   1.000
_cell.length_b   1.000
_cell.length_c   1.000
_cell.angle_alpha   90.00
_cell.angle_beta   90.00
_cell.angle_gamma   90.00
#
_symmetry.space_group_name_H-M   'P 1'
#
loop_
_entity.id
_entity.type
_entity.pdbx_description
1 polymer ?
#
loop_
_entity_poly.entity_id
_entity_poly.type
_entity_poly.pdbx_seq_one_letter_code
_entity_poly.pdbx_strand_id
1 'polypeptide(L)'
;MEAKKISKKKIVLDLMWRDDGATQAELETATGWQRHTLRGYIAGTLRKQLGAVGYAIECERGRDDVPTRYFIAKVTRGMAAEGGAT
;
A
#
# COMPACT_ATOMS: atom_id res chain seq x y z
N MET A 1 16.61 -13.46 19.72
CA MET A 1 15.16 -13.74 19.82
C MET A 1 14.42 -12.48 19.42
N GLU A 2 13.99 -12.40 18.16
CA GLU A 2 13.40 -11.18 17.60
C GLU A 2 11.96 -11.07 18.09
N ALA A 3 11.74 -10.14 19.03
CA ALA A 3 10.43 -9.88 19.62
C ALA A 3 9.43 -9.69 18.48
N LYS A 4 8.40 -10.54 18.52
CA LYS A 4 7.19 -10.54 17.69
C LYS A 4 6.47 -9.20 17.86
N LYS A 5 7.05 -8.12 17.35
CA LYS A 5 6.38 -6.86 17.14
C LYS A 5 5.31 -7.20 16.13
N ILE A 6 4.06 -7.17 16.56
CA ILE A 6 2.95 -6.89 15.67
C ILE A 6 3.27 -5.49 15.13
N SER A 7 4.12 -5.46 14.11
CA SER A 7 4.67 -4.24 13.56
C SER A 7 3.51 -3.60 12.83
N LYS A 8 3.25 -2.32 13.04
CA LYS A 8 2.22 -1.56 12.33
C LYS A 8 2.25 -1.83 10.81
N LYS A 9 3.44 -2.14 10.29
CA LYS A 9 3.74 -2.67 8.96
C LYS A 9 2.90 -3.90 8.55
N LYS A 10 2.79 -4.91 9.42
CA LYS A 10 2.02 -6.14 9.16
C LYS A 10 0.53 -5.84 9.08
N ILE A 11 0.01 -4.94 9.92
CA ILE A 11 -1.40 -4.51 9.88
C ILE A 11 -1.69 -3.81 8.55
N VAL A 12 -0.83 -2.88 8.14
CA VAL A 12 -0.91 -2.19 6.84
C VAL A 12 -0.87 -3.16 5.68
N LEU A 13 0.05 -4.13 5.73
CA LEU A 13 0.18 -5.14 4.69
C LEU A 13 -1.08 -6.01 4.60
N ASP A 14 -1.63 -6.43 5.74
CA ASP A 14 -2.84 -7.24 5.83
C ASP A 14 -4.06 -6.50 5.27
N LEU A 15 -4.22 -5.21 5.62
CA LEU A 15 -5.27 -4.36 5.09
C LEU A 15 -5.17 -4.21 3.57
N MET A 16 -3.98 -3.92 3.03
CA MET A 16 -3.79 -3.77 1.57
C MET A 16 -3.85 -5.10 0.80
N TRP A 17 -3.65 -6.23 1.47
CA TRP A 17 -3.80 -7.57 0.87
C TRP A 17 -5.26 -7.99 0.70
N ARG A 18 -6.21 -7.25 1.27
CA ARG A 18 -7.63 -7.47 1.03
C ARG A 18 -7.93 -7.20 -0.44
N ASP A 19 -8.86 -7.96 -1.00
CA ASP A 19 -9.36 -7.77 -2.37
C ASP A 19 -9.95 -6.36 -2.56
N ASP A 20 -10.52 -5.85 -1.47
CA ASP A 20 -11.09 -4.51 -1.33
C ASP A 20 -10.00 -3.43 -1.11
N GLY A 21 -8.71 -3.79 -1.07
CA GLY A 21 -7.63 -2.87 -0.72
C GLY A 21 -7.79 -2.23 0.66
N ALA A 22 -7.09 -1.12 0.87
CA ALA A 22 -7.16 -0.32 2.08
C ALA A 22 -7.24 1.16 1.75
N THR A 23 -8.18 1.86 2.37
CA THR A 23 -8.25 3.31 2.23
C THR A 23 -7.18 3.99 3.04
N GLN A 24 -6.79 5.20 2.62
CA GLN A 24 -5.86 6.02 3.37
C GLN A 24 -6.32 6.22 4.82
N ALA A 25 -7.61 6.53 5.02
CA ALA A 25 -8.18 6.72 6.36
C ALA A 25 -8.02 5.47 7.23
N GLU A 26 -8.31 4.27 6.70
CA GLU A 26 -8.11 3.01 7.44
C GLU A 26 -6.65 2.78 7.80
N LEU A 27 -5.72 3.06 6.88
CA LEU A 27 -4.30 2.90 7.12
C LEU A 27 -3.79 3.92 8.15
N GLU A 28 -4.27 5.16 8.11
CA GLU A 28 -3.98 6.21 9.09
C GLU A 28 -4.54 5.83 10.47
N THR A 29 -5.77 5.34 10.56
CA THR A 29 -6.39 4.89 11.83
C THR A 29 -5.69 3.66 12.40
N ALA A 30 -5.35 2.67 11.58
CA ALA A 30 -4.73 1.43 12.03
C ALA A 30 -3.27 1.61 12.50
N THR A 31 -2.55 2.60 11.95
CA THR A 31 -1.13 2.83 12.27
C THR A 31 -0.86 4.06 13.12
N GLY A 32 -1.73 5.07 13.04
CA GLY A 32 -1.47 6.44 13.48
C GLY A 32 -0.46 7.18 12.60
N TRP A 33 -0.15 6.70 11.40
CA TRP A 33 0.73 7.42 10.47
C TRP A 33 -0.05 8.48 9.70
N GLN A 34 0.62 9.59 9.38
CA GLN A 34 0.05 10.61 8.51
C GLN A 34 0.17 10.20 7.04
N ARG A 35 -0.74 10.70 6.20
CA ARG A 35 -0.74 10.53 4.73
C ARG A 35 0.64 10.55 4.06
N HIS A 36 1.47 11.52 4.40
CA HIS A 36 2.79 11.67 3.77
C HIS A 36 3.76 10.55 4.18
N THR A 37 3.73 10.14 5.46
CA THR A 37 4.54 9.01 5.97
C THR A 37 4.08 7.71 5.31
N LEU A 38 2.77 7.54 5.21
CA LEU A 38 2.15 6.37 4.61
C LEU A 38 2.55 6.23 3.13
N ARG A 39 2.44 7.31 2.35
CA ARG A 39 2.85 7.34 0.94
C ARG A 39 4.33 7.01 0.78
N GLY A 40 5.20 7.59 1.62
CA GLY A 40 6.63 7.30 1.59
C GLY A 40 6.96 5.85 1.92
N TYR A 41 6.25 5.28 2.91
CA TYR A 41 6.42 3.87 3.29
C TYR A 41 5.93 2.92 2.18
N ILE A 42 4.79 3.23 1.57
CA ILE A 42 4.21 2.47 0.45
C ILE A 42 5.13 2.49 -0.76
N ALA A 43 5.55 3.67 -1.21
CA ALA A 43 6.39 3.82 -2.40
C ALA A 43 7.83 3.30 -2.20
N GLY A 44 8.36 3.36 -0.97
CA GLY A 44 9.73 2.96 -0.67
C GLY A 44 9.88 1.50 -0.24
N THR A 45 9.17 1.09 0.82
CA THR A 45 9.34 -0.23 1.43
C THR A 45 8.41 -1.25 0.77
N LEU A 46 7.11 -0.95 0.73
CA LEU A 46 6.12 -1.91 0.26
C LEU A 46 6.27 -2.19 -1.23
N ARG A 47 6.50 -1.15 -2.06
CA ARG A 47 6.74 -1.34 -3.50
C ARG A 47 7.92 -2.26 -3.79
N LYS A 48 9.00 -2.17 -2.99
CA LYS A 48 10.15 -3.08 -3.11
C LYS A 48 9.82 -4.50 -2.66
N GLN A 49 9.15 -4.66 -1.52
CA GLN A 49 8.78 -5.98 -1.01
C GLN A 49 7.79 -6.70 -1.93
N LEU A 50 6.76 -5.99 -2.40
CA LEU A 50 5.73 -6.52 -3.29
C LEU A 50 6.26 -6.72 -4.70
N GLY A 51 7.09 -5.81 -5.21
CA GLY A 51 7.76 -5.99 -6.51
C GLY A 51 8.64 -7.23 -6.57
N ALA A 52 9.30 -7.59 -5.45
CA ALA A 52 10.12 -8.81 -5.37
C ALA A 52 9.32 -10.11 -5.49
N VAL A 53 8.03 -10.08 -5.14
CA VAL A 53 7.12 -11.24 -5.23
C VAL A 53 6.13 -11.15 -6.40
N GLY A 54 6.24 -10.12 -7.24
CA GLY A 54 5.41 -9.96 -8.44
C GLY A 54 4.05 -9.27 -8.20
N TYR A 55 3.94 -8.43 -7.17
CA TYR A 55 2.78 -7.56 -6.98
C TYR A 55 3.17 -6.08 -7.17
N ALA A 56 2.20 -5.28 -7.63
CA ALA A 56 2.26 -3.84 -7.75
C ALA A 56 1.28 -3.21 -6.77
N ILE A 57 1.57 -1.97 -6.38
CA ILE A 57 0.65 -1.18 -5.57
C ILE A 57 0.05 -0.14 -6.48
N GLU A 58 -1.27 -0.15 -6.57
CA GLU A 58 -2.04 0.89 -7.25
C GLU A 58 -2.66 1.82 -6.23
N CYS A 59 -2.71 3.11 -6.59
CA CYS A 59 -3.38 4.12 -5.81
C CYS A 59 -4.51 4.72 -6.63
N GLU A 60 -5.73 4.42 -6.24
CA GLU A 60 -6.91 5.07 -6.78
C GLU A 60 -7.18 6.32 -5.97
N ARG A 61 -6.85 7.47 -6.55
CA ARG A 61 -7.18 8.76 -5.96
C ARG A 61 -8.66 9.01 -6.17
N GLY A 62 -9.45 8.80 -5.13
CA GLY A 62 -10.82 9.27 -5.10
C GLY A 62 -10.86 10.80 -5.32
N ARG A 63 -11.81 11.24 -6.14
CA ARG A 63 -12.14 12.64 -6.40
C ARG A 63 -13.34 13.04 -5.54
N ASP A 64 -13.32 14.26 -4.99
CA ASP A 64 -14.43 14.78 -4.18
C ASP A 64 -14.50 14.06 -2.80
N ASP A 65 -15.59 13.35 -2.50
CA ASP A 65 -15.83 12.65 -1.24
C ASP A 65 -15.28 11.20 -1.17
N VAL A 66 -14.76 10.64 -2.27
CA VAL A 66 -14.22 9.27 -2.23
C VAL A 66 -12.80 9.25 -1.64
N PRO A 67 -12.53 8.39 -0.64
CA PRO A 67 -11.21 8.29 -0.04
C PRO A 67 -10.20 7.71 -1.05
N THR A 68 -8.95 8.16 -0.96
CA THR A 68 -7.85 7.53 -1.72
C THR A 68 -7.69 6.08 -1.26
N ARG A 69 -7.72 5.15 -2.20
CA ARG A 69 -7.66 3.72 -1.96
C ARG A 69 -6.35 3.14 -2.49
N TYR A 70 -5.77 2.24 -1.73
CA TYR A 70 -4.58 1.50 -2.09
C TYR A 70 -4.93 0.02 -2.23
N PHE A 71 -4.59 -0.60 -3.35
CA PHE A 71 -4.79 -2.04 -3.53
C PHE A 71 -3.54 -2.67 -4.14
N ILE A 72 -3.35 -3.95 -3.83
CA ILE A 72 -2.23 -4.74 -4.32
C ILE A 72 -2.71 -5.53 -5.54
N ALA A 73 -2.20 -5.17 -6.72
CA ALA A 73 -2.49 -5.86 -7.96
C ALA A 73 -1.37 -6.85 -8.30
N LYS A 74 -1.71 -8.03 -8.84
CA LYS A 74 -0.70 -8.98 -9.31
C LYS A 74 -0.11 -8.50 -10.63
N VAL A 75 1.21 -8.26 -10.66
CA VAL A 75 1.93 -7.95 -11.90
C VAL A 75 2.07 -9.24 -12.69
N THR A 76 1.12 -9.48 -13.58
CA THR A 76 1.29 -10.52 -14.59
C THR A 76 2.39 -10.05 -15.52
N ARG A 77 3.56 -10.70 -15.43
CA ARG A 77 4.77 -10.36 -16.19
C ARG A 77 4.43 -10.33 -17.68
N GLY A 78 4.26 -9.11 -18.20
CA GLY A 78 3.73 -8.83 -19.55
C GLY A 78 3.31 -7.36 -19.75
N MET A 79 3.01 -6.62 -18.69
CA MET A 79 2.74 -5.17 -18.78
C MET A 79 4.02 -4.36 -18.50
N ALA A 80 4.73 -4.02 -19.56
CA ALA A 80 5.68 -2.92 -19.56
C ALA A 80 4.93 -1.58 -19.52
N ALA A 81 5.59 -0.57 -18.94
CA ALA A 81 5.23 0.86 -18.95
C ALA A 81 3.92 1.23 -18.20
N GLU A 82 3.72 2.41 -17.66
CA GLU A 82 4.48 3.62 -17.32
C GLU A 82 3.47 4.40 -16.47
N GLY A 83 3.89 5.12 -15.42
CA GLY A 83 2.98 6.11 -14.82
C GLY A 83 3.04 6.25 -13.32
N GLY A 84 3.54 7.41 -12.91
CA GLY A 84 2.77 8.29 -12.02
C GLY A 84 2.87 8.03 -10.53
N ALA A 85 3.81 8.74 -9.88
CA ALA A 85 3.57 9.36 -8.58
C ALA A 85 4.78 10.25 -8.22
N THR A 86 4.91 11.40 -8.91
CA THR A 86 5.52 12.59 -8.30
C THR A 86 4.60 13.03 -7.15
#